data_AF-A0A942FUD7-F1
#
_entry.id   AF-A0A942FUD7-F1
#
_cell.length_a   1.000
_cell.length_b   1.000
_cell.length_c   1.000
_cell.angle_alpha   90.00
_cell.angle_beta   90.00
_cell.angle_gamma   90.00
#
_symmetry.space_group_name_H-M   'P 1'
#
loop_
_entity.id
_entity.type
_entity.pdbx_description
1 polymer ?
#
loop_
_entity_poly.entity_id
_entity_poly.type
_entity_poly.pdbx_seq_one_letter_code
_entity_poly.pdbx_strand_id
1 'polypeptide(L)'
;LAANLAGLCLGASQSAGRALVGLLAPENRHGEFFGLWGLAVKLSAILGPLTYGAVTWITAGDHRLAILVTGAYFVIGLVILAGVDVERGRRAAATDF
;
A
#
# COMPACT_ATOMS: atom_id res chain seq x y z
N LEU A 1 -14.91 -17.23 9.18
CA LEU A 1 -14.77 -15.98 9.99
C LEU A 1 -13.50 -15.22 9.64
N ALA A 2 -12.31 -15.78 9.84
CA ALA A 2 -11.04 -15.11 9.51
C ALA A 2 -10.94 -14.64 8.05
N ALA A 3 -11.35 -15.48 7.08
CA ALA A 3 -11.36 -15.11 5.66
C ALA A 3 -12.29 -13.94 5.33
N ASN A 4 -13.44 -13.82 6.02
CA ASN A 4 -14.38 -12.71 5.81
C ASN A 4 -13.83 -11.40 6.38
N LEU A 5 -13.22 -11.45 7.57
CA LEU A 5 -12.53 -10.31 8.17
C LEU A 5 -11.36 -9.85 7.28
N ALA A 6 -10.54 -10.78 6.81
CA ALA A 6 -9.45 -10.48 5.88
C ALA A 6 -9.98 -9.84 4.58
N GLY A 7 -11.04 -10.38 3.99
CA GLY A 7 -11.68 -9.81 2.80
C GLY A 7 -12.19 -8.38 3.02
N LEU A 8 -12.85 -8.13 4.15
CA LEU A 8 -13.32 -6.78 4.52
C LEU A 8 -12.16 -5.80 4.70
N CYS A 9 -11.11 -6.18 5.43
CA CYS A 9 -9.94 -5.34 5.65
C CYS A 9 -9.19 -5.03 4.36
N LEU A 10 -9.03 -6.02 3.47
CA LEU A 10 -8.39 -5.85 2.16
C LEU A 10 -9.20 -4.92 1.26
N GLY A 11 -10.53 -5.11 1.21
CA GLY A 11 -11.43 -4.24 0.44
C GLY A 11 -11.45 -2.80 0.95
N ALA A 12 -11.53 -2.61 2.27
CA ALA A 12 -11.51 -1.30 2.90
C ALA A 12 -10.19 -0.57 2.62
N SER A 13 -9.05 -1.25 2.76
CA SER A 13 -7.73 -0.66 2.51
C SER A 13 -7.55 -0.23 1.06
N GLN A 14 -8.01 -1.05 0.11
CA GLN A 14 -7.87 -0.73 -1.32
C GLN A 14 -8.78 0.43 -1.73
N SER A 15 -10.00 0.50 -1.19
CA SER A 15 -10.91 1.64 -1.39
C SER A 15 -10.35 2.93 -0.77
N ALA A 16 -9.89 2.87 0.48
CA ALA A 16 -9.30 4.00 1.19
C ALA A 16 -8.06 4.56 0.48
N GLY A 17 -7.19 3.70 -0.04
CA GLY A 17 -6.00 4.13 -0.79
C GLY A 17 -6.35 4.92 -2.05
N ARG A 18 -7.35 4.45 -2.81
CA ARG A 18 -7.85 5.16 -4.00
C ARG A 18 -8.50 6.50 -3.65
N ALA A 19 -9.30 6.54 -2.58
CA ALA A 19 -9.92 7.76 -2.11
C ALA A 19 -8.87 8.79 -1.67
N LEU A 20 -7.83 8.35 -0.95
CA LEU A 20 -6.75 9.21 -0.50
C LEU A 20 -5.98 9.84 -1.67
N VAL A 21 -5.66 9.06 -2.72
CA VAL A 21 -5.03 9.62 -3.93
C VAL A 21 -5.94 10.64 -4.62
N GLY A 22 -7.24 10.40 -4.67
CA GLY A 22 -8.20 11.38 -5.19
C GLY A 22 -8.23 12.70 -4.40
N LEU A 23 -8.10 12.62 -3.07
CA LEU A 23 -8.06 13.80 -2.19
C LEU A 23 -6.73 14.57 -2.25
N LEU A 24 -5.62 13.87 -2.54
CA LEU A 24 -4.28 14.44 -2.61
C LEU A 24 -3.90 14.95 -4.00
N ALA A 25 -4.61 14.50 -5.04
CA ALA A 25 -4.36 14.92 -6.40
C ALA A 25 -4.98 16.31 -6.67
N PRO A 26 -4.21 17.29 -7.18
CA PRO A 26 -4.73 18.59 -7.56
C PRO A 26 -5.62 18.50 -8.81
N GLU A 27 -6.59 19.40 -8.92
CA GLU A 27 -7.68 19.36 -9.90
C GLU A 27 -7.19 19.31 -11.36
N ASN A 28 -6.03 19.92 -11.62
CA ASN A 28 -5.39 19.99 -12.94
C ASN A 28 -4.52 18.78 -13.30
N ARG A 29 -4.17 17.89 -12.35
CA ARG A 29 -3.21 16.78 -12.56
C ARG A 29 -3.68 15.43 -12.02
N HIS A 30 -4.99 15.24 -11.83
CA HIS A 30 -5.55 13.95 -11.41
C HIS A 30 -5.04 12.75 -12.24
N GLY A 31 -4.95 12.89 -13.57
CA GLY A 31 -4.49 11.81 -14.45
C GLY A 31 -3.05 11.35 -14.15
N GLU A 32 -2.14 12.27 -13.83
CA GLU A 32 -0.75 11.96 -13.51
C GLU A 32 -0.63 11.26 -12.15
N PHE A 33 -1.33 11.77 -11.13
CA PHE A 33 -1.35 11.17 -9.80
C PHE A 33 -1.95 9.76 -9.80
N PHE A 34 -3.06 9.54 -10.53
CA PHE A 34 -3.63 8.19 -10.68
C PHE A 34 -2.73 7.27 -11.52
N GLY A 35 -2.01 7.80 -12.51
CA GLY A 35 -1.00 7.06 -13.26
C GLY A 35 0.16 6.57 -12.38
N LEU A 36 0.71 7.47 -11.56
CA LEU A 36 1.77 7.16 -10.59
C LEU A 36 1.28 6.17 -9.51
N TRP A 37 0.07 6.35 -8.99
CA TRP A 37 -0.53 5.40 -8.05
C TRP A 37 -0.67 4.01 -8.69
N GLY A 38 -1.17 3.93 -9.91
CA GLY A 38 -1.31 2.66 -10.64
C GLY A 38 0.05 1.97 -10.87
N LEU A 39 1.10 2.74 -11.21
CA LEU A 39 2.46 2.21 -11.33
C LEU A 39 2.98 1.68 -9.99
N ALA A 40 2.79 2.43 -8.91
CA ALA A 40 3.20 2.03 -7.57
C ALA A 40 2.52 0.72 -7.13
N VAL A 41 1.21 0.58 -7.38
CA VAL A 41 0.47 -0.66 -7.09
C VAL A 41 1.02 -1.84 -7.88
N LYS A 42 1.33 -1.65 -9.18
CA LYS A 42 1.92 -2.71 -10.01
C LYS A 42 3.31 -3.11 -9.51
N LEU A 43 4.15 -2.15 -9.15
CA LEU A 43 5.47 -2.43 -8.56
C LEU A 43 5.36 -3.18 -7.25
N SER A 44 4.43 -2.78 -6.37
CA SER A 44 4.17 -3.47 -5.11
C SER A 44 3.70 -4.92 -5.33
N ALA A 45 2.89 -5.17 -6.35
CA ALA A 45 2.44 -6.51 -6.71
C ALA A 45 3.56 -7.43 -7.22
N ILE A 46 4.66 -6.86 -7.72
CA ILE A 46 5.87 -7.59 -8.13
C ILE A 46 6.81 -7.79 -6.94
N LEU A 47 7.02 -6.74 -6.14
CA LEU A 47 7.92 -6.76 -4.98
C LEU A 47 7.49 -7.75 -3.91
N GLY A 48 6.18 -7.91 -3.68
CA GLY A 48 5.66 -8.86 -2.67
C GLY A 48 6.10 -10.30 -2.95
N PRO A 49 5.73 -10.90 -4.09
CA PRO A 49 6.16 -12.24 -4.48
C PRO A 49 7.68 -12.40 -4.59
N LEU A 50 8.39 -11.39 -5.09
CA LEU A 50 9.86 -11.43 -5.16
C LEU A 50 10.49 -11.51 -3.78
N THR A 51 10.04 -10.66 -2.84
CA THR A 51 10.55 -10.65 -1.46
C THR A 51 10.20 -11.97 -0.76
N TYR A 52 8.97 -12.45 -0.93
CA TYR A 52 8.52 -13.73 -0.38
C TYR A 52 9.34 -14.91 -0.92
N GLY A 53 9.58 -14.94 -2.24
CA GLY A 53 10.39 -15.97 -2.91
C GLY A 53 11.84 -15.95 -2.45
N ALA A 54 12.46 -14.75 -2.37
CA ALA A 54 13.82 -14.59 -1.88
C ALA A 54 13.97 -15.06 -0.43
N VAL A 55 13.04 -14.69 0.46
CA VAL A 55 13.03 -15.14 1.85
C VAL A 55 12.82 -16.64 1.96
N THR A 56 11.90 -17.21 1.20
CA THR A 56 11.64 -18.67 1.21
C THR A 56 12.87 -19.45 0.74
N TRP A 57 13.57 -18.94 -0.28
CA TRP A 57 14.81 -19.54 -0.80
C TRP A 57 15.96 -19.47 0.22
N ILE A 58 16.19 -18.30 0.84
CA ILE A 58 17.23 -18.12 1.86
C ILE A 58 16.96 -18.98 3.10
N THR A 59 15.68 -19.19 3.44
CA THR A 59 15.28 -19.96 4.62
C THR A 59 15.10 -21.45 4.34
N ALA A 60 15.58 -21.95 3.20
CA ALA A 60 15.56 -23.37 2.85
C ALA A 60 14.17 -24.06 2.99
N GLY A 61 13.08 -23.30 2.77
CA GLY A 61 11.71 -23.81 2.85
C GLY A 61 10.98 -23.68 4.19
N ASP A 62 11.52 -22.98 5.19
CA ASP A 62 10.78 -22.73 6.44
C ASP A 62 9.65 -21.70 6.24
N HIS A 63 8.42 -22.20 6.09
CA HIS A 63 7.22 -21.39 5.89
C HIS A 63 6.87 -20.48 7.09
N ARG A 64 7.40 -20.76 8.29
CA ARG A 64 7.11 -19.94 9.49
C ARG A 64 7.76 -18.56 9.37
N LEU A 65 8.98 -18.51 8.85
CA LEU A 65 9.72 -17.26 8.59
C LEU A 65 9.11 -16.49 7.42
N ALA A 66 8.61 -17.17 6.39
CA ALA A 66 7.92 -16.54 5.27
C ALA A 66 6.61 -15.83 5.71
N ILE A 67 5.85 -16.44 6.62
CA ILE A 67 4.67 -15.82 7.25
C ILE A 67 5.09 -14.61 8.11
N LEU A 68 6.18 -14.72 8.86
CA LEU A 68 6.72 -13.63 9.70
C LEU A 68 7.12 -12.40 8.88
N VAL A 69 7.78 -12.62 7.73
CA VAL A 69 8.14 -11.55 6.80
C VAL A 69 6.89 -10.91 6.18
N THR A 70 5.87 -11.70 5.86
CA THR A 70 4.60 -11.17 5.35
C THR A 70 3.93 -10.27 6.40
N GLY A 71 3.95 -10.71 7.67
CA GLY A 71 3.50 -9.90 8.80
C GLY A 71 4.30 -8.61 8.98
N ALA A 72 5.63 -8.67 8.81
CA ALA A 72 6.48 -7.49 8.88
C ALA A 72 6.13 -6.46 7.79
N TYR A 73 5.81 -6.89 6.58
CA TYR A 73 5.35 -6.00 5.50
C TYR A 73 4.08 -5.23 5.87
N PHE A 74 3.12 -5.90 6.52
CA PHE A 74 1.92 -5.25 7.06
C PHE A 74 2.24 -4.22 8.13
N VAL A 75 3.14 -4.55 9.07
CA VAL A 75 3.55 -3.62 10.14
C VAL A 75 4.27 -2.40 9.56
N ILE A 76 5.20 -2.60 8.64
CA ILE A 76 5.91 -1.51 7.97
C ILE A 76 4.92 -0.61 7.23
N GLY A 77 4.00 -1.19 6.47
CA GLY A 77 2.96 -0.43 5.77
C GLY A 77 2.08 0.38 6.73
N LEU A 78 1.71 -0.20 7.88
CA LEU A 78 0.92 0.49 8.90
C LEU A 78 1.68 1.65 9.54
N VAL A 79 2.96 1.48 9.87
CA VAL A 79 3.81 2.54 10.44
C VAL A 79 3.98 3.70 9.45
N ILE A 80 4.22 3.40 8.18
CA ILE A 80 4.32 4.42 7.13
C ILE A 80 2.99 5.18 7.01
N LEU A 81 1.86 4.46 6.97
CA LEU A 81 0.54 5.07 6.86
C LEU A 81 0.20 5.94 8.09
N ALA A 82 0.61 5.52 9.29
CA ALA A 82 0.42 6.30 10.51
C ALA A 82 1.18 7.65 10.50
N GLY A 83 2.25 7.75 9.71
CA GLY A 83 2.99 8.99 9.49
C GLY A 83 2.42 9.89 8.39
N VAL A 84 1.40 9.45 7.64
CA VAL A 84 0.79 10.24 6.55
C VAL A 84 -0.20 11.24 7.13
N ASP A 85 0.16 12.53 7.03
CA ASP A 85 -0.72 13.63 7.40
C ASP A 85 -1.60 14.04 6.21
N VAL A 86 -2.84 13.55 6.24
CA VAL A 86 -3.85 13.78 5.18
C VAL A 86 -4.20 15.26 5.05
N GLU A 87 -4.25 16.01 6.14
CA GLU A 87 -4.63 17.42 6.14
C GLU A 87 -3.52 18.28 5.51
N ARG A 88 -2.27 17.92 5.74
CA ARG A 88 -1.12 18.57 5.09
C ARG A 88 -1.10 18.35 3.59
N GLY A 89 -1.41 17.13 3.15
CA GLY A 89 -1.49 16.80 1.73
C GLY A 89 -2.65 17.48 1.01
N ARG A 90 -3.81 17.60 1.67
CA ARG A 90 -4.97 18.35 1.14
C ARG A 90 -4.68 19.85 0.97
N ARG A 91 -3.93 20.45 1.90
CA ARG A 91 -3.50 21.85 1.79
C ARG A 91 -2.51 22.06 0.66
N ALA A 92 -1.55 21.15 0.48
CA ALA A 92 -0.59 21.22 -0.62
C ALA A 92 -1.28 21.12 -1.99
N ALA A 93 -2.27 20.23 -2.13
CA ALA A 93 -3.07 20.11 -3.35
C ALA A 93 -3.92 21.36 -3.65
N ALA A 94 -4.36 22.09 -2.61
CA ALA A 94 -5.13 23.31 -2.76
C ALA A 94 -4.28 24.57 -3.02
N THR A 95 -2.97 24.54 -2.78
CA THR A 95 -2.07 25.70 -2.99
C THR A 95 -1.37 25.72 -4.34
N ASP A 96 -1.42 24.63 -5.11
CA ASP A 96 -0.80 24.51 -6.43
C ASP A 96 -1.77 25.06 -7.50
N PHE A 97 -1.87 26.40 -7.56
CA PHE A 97 -2.62 27.18 -8.57
C PHE A 97 -1.73 27.58 -9.75
#